data_AF-V5GEL9-F1
#
_entry.id   AF-V5GEL9-F1
#
_cell.length_a   1.000
_cell.length_b   1.000
_cell.length_c   1.000
_cell.angle_alpha   90.00
_cell.angle_beta   90.00
_cell.angle_gamma   90.00
#
_symmetry.space_group_name_H-M   'P 1'
#
loop_
_entity.id
_entity.type
_entity.pdbx_description
1 polymer ?
#
loop_
_entity_poly.entity_id
_entity_poly.type
_entity_poly.pdbx_seq_one_letter_code
_entity_poly.pdbx_strand_id
1 'polypeptide(L)' 'MKVNPDLPRGVGDKLLLRLLAFQLGLEEAASRPKRAMQFGSRIVHAEEDRAKGSDVCRKLQQLDLGSVPESELAFC' A
#
# COMPACT_ATOMS: atom_id res chain seq x y z
N MET A 1 8.84 13.37 7.68
CA MET A 1 9.97 12.43 7.85
C MET A 1 10.79 12.43 6.57
N LYS A 2 12.02 12.95 6.61
CA LYS A 2 12.94 13.03 5.46
C LYS A 2 13.61 11.66 5.25
N VAL A 3 13.92 11.33 4.00
CA VAL A 3 14.64 10.09 3.65
C VAL A 3 16.12 10.27 4.00
N ASN A 4 16.75 9.25 4.60
CA ASN A 4 18.21 9.16 4.70
C ASN A 4 18.74 8.40 3.46
N PRO A 5 19.43 9.06 2.53
CA PRO A 5 19.91 8.44 1.29
C PRO A 5 21.09 7.48 1.50
N ASP A 6 21.77 7.53 2.65
CA ASP A 6 22.92 6.66 2.96
C ASP A 6 22.50 5.24 3.36
N LEU A 7 21.20 5.04 3.61
CA LEU A 7 20.63 3.74 3.96
C LEU A 7 20.11 3.01 2.71
N PRO A 8 20.07 1.66 2.73
CA PRO A 8 19.48 0.88 1.66
C PRO A 8 18.03 1.30 1.35
N ARG A 9 17.64 1.19 0.08
CA ARG A 9 16.24 1.37 -0.35
C ARG A 9 15.35 0.42 0.45
N GLY A 10 14.27 0.92 1.03
CA GLY A 10 13.42 0.08 1.89
C GLY A 10 13.65 0.28 3.38
N VAL A 11 14.68 1.03 3.80
CA VAL A 11 15.01 1.22 5.23
C VAL A 11 15.01 2.70 5.59
N GLY A 12 15.63 3.54 4.76
CA GLY A 12 15.78 4.99 5.02
C GLY A 12 14.54 5.84 4.78
N ASP A 13 13.43 5.26 4.30
CA ASP A 13 12.19 5.95 3.96
C ASP A 13 10.97 5.36 4.69
N LYS A 14 9.94 6.19 4.96
CA LYS A 14 8.64 5.75 5.49
C LYS A 14 8.68 4.89 6.78
N LEU A 15 9.67 5.12 7.65
CA LEU A 15 9.95 4.30 8.83
C LEU A 15 8.72 4.00 9.71
N LEU A 16 7.89 5.00 10.04
CA LEU A 16 6.68 4.79 10.84
C LEU A 16 5.75 3.73 10.23
N LEU A 17 5.51 3.82 8.92
CA LEU A 17 4.66 2.87 8.20
C LEU A 17 5.32 1.49 8.11
N ARG A 18 6.64 1.43 7.98
CA ARG A 18 7.39 0.16 7.95
C ARG A 18 7.35 -0.54 9.30
N LEU A 19 7.52 0.20 10.39
CA LEU A 19 7.42 -0.34 11.75
C LEU A 19 6.02 -0.85 12.05
N LEU A 20 5.00 -0.08 11.67
CA LEU A 20 3.61 -0.51 11.81
C LEU A 20 3.33 -1.78 10.99
N ALA A 21 3.75 -1.82 9.72
CA ALA A 21 3.59 -3.00 8.88
C ALA A 21 4.31 -4.23 9.48
N PHE A 22 5.49 -4.05 10.07
CA PHE A 22 6.19 -5.11 10.78
C PHE A 22 5.43 -5.58 12.02
N GLN A 23 4.89 -4.66 12.83
CA GLN A 23 4.05 -5.00 13.99
C GLN A 23 2.78 -5.77 13.60
N LEU A 24 2.22 -5.49 12.41
CA LEU A 24 1.08 -6.21 11.84
C LEU A 24 1.48 -7.53 11.12
N GLY A 25 2.74 -7.97 11.20
CA GLY A 25 3.22 -9.19 10.54
C GLY A 25 3.37 -9.08 9.01
N LEU A 26 3.26 -7.89 8.44
CA LEU A 26 3.40 -7.62 7.00
C LEU A 26 4.85 -7.36 6.61
N GLU A 27 5.76 -8.28 6.94
CA GLU A 27 7.23 -8.10 6.80
C GLU A 27 7.67 -7.82 5.35
N GLU A 28 7.05 -8.50 4.38
CA GLU A 28 7.32 -8.25 2.96
C GLU A 28 6.92 -6.83 2.54
N ALA A 29 5.77 -6.35 3.01
CA ALA A 29 5.31 -4.99 2.73
C ALA A 29 6.17 -3.95 3.44
N ALA A 30 6.61 -4.26 4.67
CA ALA A 30 7.46 -3.41 5.49
C ALA A 30 8.86 -3.19 4.89
N SER A 31 9.39 -4.16 4.13
CA SER A 31 10.72 -4.07 3.51
C SER A 31 10.70 -3.60 2.04
N ARG A 32 9.54 -3.69 1.37
CA ARG A 32 9.45 -3.35 -0.06
C ARG A 32 9.77 -1.87 -0.33
N PRO A 33 10.58 -1.55 -1.36
CA PRO A 33 10.83 -0.16 -1.74
C PRO A 33 9.55 0.49 -2.28
N LYS A 34 9.29 1.74 -1.89
CA LYS A 34 8.10 2.47 -2.36
C LYS A 34 8.16 2.64 -3.88
N ARG A 35 7.17 2.10 -4.59
CA ARG A 35 6.95 2.40 -6.01
C ARG A 35 5.80 3.39 -6.12
N ALA A 36 6.09 4.61 -6.57
CA ALA A 36 5.03 5.55 -6.91
C ALA A 36 4.26 4.99 -8.11
N MET A 37 2.93 4.93 -7.96
CA MET A 37 2.05 4.72 -9.10
C MET A 37 2.38 5.78 -10.15
N GLN A 38 2.71 5.36 -11.37
CA GLN A 38 3.06 6.30 -12.43
C GLN A 38 1.76 6.88 -12.96
N PHE A 39 1.57 8.17 -12.80
CA PHE A 39 0.48 8.90 -13.44
C PHE A 39 1.05 9.53 -14.71
N GLY A 40 0.57 9.13 -15.89
CA GLY A 40 1.07 9.62 -17.18
C GLY A 40 0.68 8.73 -18.36
N SER A 41 0.92 9.24 -19.58
CA SER A 41 0.42 8.68 -20.86
C SER A 41 0.79 7.22 -21.16
N ARG A 42 1.78 6.65 -20.48
CA ARG A 42 2.28 5.27 -20.69
C ARG A 42 1.77 4.23 -19.68
N ILE A 43 1.05 4.65 -18.64
CA ILE A 43 0.22 3.78 -17.79
C ILE A 43 -1.23 4.30 -17.83
N VAL A 44 -1.71 4.62 -19.03
CA VAL A 44 -3.10 4.97 -19.29
C VAL A 44 -3.90 3.68 -19.36
N HIS A 45 -4.86 3.55 -18.43
CA HIS A 45 -5.98 2.61 -18.44
C HIS A 45 -5.66 1.18 -18.91
N ALA A 46 -5.19 0.35 -17.98
CA ALA A 46 -5.17 -1.10 -18.16
C ALA A 46 -6.56 -1.74 -17.97
N GLU A 47 -7.61 -0.94 -17.73
CA GLU A 47 -8.98 -1.43 -17.73
C GLU A 47 -9.53 -1.38 -19.16
N GLU A 48 -10.15 -2.48 -19.60
CA GLU A 48 -10.84 -2.56 -20.90
C GLU A 48 -11.96 -1.49 -21.00
N ASP A 49 -12.56 -1.17 -19.85
CA ASP A 49 -13.53 -0.11 -19.70
C ASP A 49 -12.83 1.22 -19.42
N ARG A 50 -13.31 2.31 -20.05
CA ARG A 50 -12.84 3.70 -19.80
C ARG A 50 -13.25 4.24 -18.42
N ALA A 51 -13.29 3.37 -17.42
CA ALA A 51 -13.65 3.70 -16.05
C ALA A 51 -12.69 4.75 -15.51
N LYS A 52 -13.26 5.81 -14.97
CA LYS A 52 -12.53 6.84 -14.24
C LYS A 52 -12.25 6.34 -12.83
N GLY A 53 -11.23 6.88 -12.17
CA GLY A 53 -10.95 6.55 -10.77
C GLY A 53 -12.08 6.90 -9.78
N SER A 54 -13.07 7.70 -10.22
CA SER A 54 -14.29 7.99 -9.47
C SER A 54 -15.38 6.92 -9.60
N ASP A 55 -15.25 6.02 -10.57
CA ASP A 55 -16.31 5.08 -10.91
C ASP A 55 -16.27 3.87 -9.97
N VAL A 56 -17.45 3.35 -9.64
CA VAL A 56 -17.57 2.22 -8.71
C VAL A 56 -17.20 0.93 -9.42
N CYS A 57 -16.11 0.29 -9.00
CA CYS A 57 -15.66 -0.98 -9.56
C CYS A 57 -16.50 -2.16 -9.04
N ARG A 58 -17.43 -2.67 -9.85
CA ARG A 58 -18.30 -3.82 -9.51
C ARG A 58 -17.51 -5.10 -9.20
N LYS A 59 -16.33 -5.29 -9.81
CA LYS A 59 -15.44 -6.45 -9.54
C LYS A 59 -14.96 -6.48 -8.08
N LEU A 60 -14.76 -5.30 -7.48
CA LEU A 60 -14.30 -5.18 -6.10
C LEU A 60 -15.43 -5.22 -5.07
N GLN A 61 -16.68 -4.95 -5.48
CA GLN A 61 -17.84 -4.97 -4.57
C GLN A 61 -18.13 -6.35 -3.97
N GLN A 62 -17.67 -7.41 -4.63
CA GLN A 62 -17.91 -8.79 -4.18
C GLN A 62 -16.78 -9.35 -3.32
N LEU A 63 -15.74 -8.55 -3.05
CA LEU A 63 -14.63 -8.96 -2.20
C LEU A 63 -14.96 -8.68 -0.74
N ASP A 64 -15.10 -9.74 0.05
CA ASP A 64 -15.17 -9.65 1.50
C ASP A 64 -13.74 -9.53 2.04
N LEU A 65 -13.31 -8.31 2.38
CA LEU A 65 -12.10 -8.10 3.18
C LEU A 65 -12.49 -8.41 4.62
N GLY A 66 -12.28 -9.66 5.05
CA GLY A 66 -12.60 -10.11 6.40
C GLY A 66 -12.17 -9.11 7.49
N SER A 67 -12.91 -9.09 8.60
CA SER A 67 -12.64 -8.18 9.72
C SER A 67 -11.29 -8.47 10.37
N VAL A 68 -10.52 -7.42 10.67
CA VAL A 68 -9.33 -7.50 11.51
C VAL A 68 -9.72 -8.06 12.87
N PRO A 69 -9.07 -9.13 13.37
CA PRO A 69 -9.41 -9.72 14.65
C PRO A 69 -9.20 -8.70 15.78
N GLU A 70 -10.14 -8.62 16.73
CA GLU A 70 -10.11 -7.64 17.83
C GLU A 70 -8.84 -7.73 18.69
N SER A 71 -8.11 -8.85 18.65
CA SER A 71 -6.82 -9.01 19.32
C SER A 71 -5.72 -8.05 18.81
N GLU A 72 -5.87 -7.46 17.62
CA GLU A 72 -4.94 -6.47 17.06
C GLU A 72 -5.30 -5.02 17.44
N LEU A 73 -6.47 -4.77 18.05
CA LEU A 73 -6.87 -3.42 18.51
C LEU A 73 -6.13 -2.98 19.80
N ALA A 74 -5.40 -3.88 20.44
CA ALA A 74 -4.69 -3.64 21.70
C ALA A 74 -3.34 -2.93 21.56
N PHE A 75 -2.94 -2.52 20.34
CA PHE A 75 -1.65 -1.87 20.07
C PHE A 75 -1.72 -0.33 19.91
N CYS A 76 -2.87 0.29 20.21
CA CYS A 76 -3.03 1.75 20.29
C CYS A 76 -2.91 2.27 21.72
#